data_AF-A0A2V2GR92-F1
#
_entry.id   AF-A0A2V2GR92-F1
#
_cell.length_a   1.000
_cell.length_b   1.000
_cell.length_c   1.000
_cell.angle_alpha   90.00
_cell.angle_beta   90.00
_cell.angle_gamma   90.00
#
_symmetry.space_group_name_H-M   'P 1'
#
loop_
_entity.id
_entity.type
_entity.pdbx_description
1 polymer ?
#
loop_
_entity_poly.entity_id
_entity_poly.type
_entity_poly.pdbx_seq_one_letter_code
_entity_poly.pdbx_strand_id
1 'polypeptide(L)'
;MITLLQYNASIVTPTDDAYLYNHIINDSGIFTGVEVTTQGGNIINVSDGRGIILGRNFVVEAQTINATLPTSGSVPGRLLIQIDMANTEAPISFVTQAQDPLPALVQEDINASGTVYQLPIATYTAQPTMISDLQYVAHTISPGTVASFNGRTGAVTPQTGDYTGSQIKIPGYKQATSRQNVTATDTVTQAIGKIEYKINRAVVIKQLSLPAASWLGSESPYSQTVTGLGTTANSKVDIQIDTAAYNTMVDSGTGAIYVANDKGTITAYALGDKPTADITLQVAISEVVKG
;
A
#
# COMPACT_ATOMS: atom_id res chain seq x y z
N MET A 1 34.10 -3.15 -39.67
CA MET A 1 35.09 -2.17 -39.14
C MET A 1 34.59 -1.73 -37.77
N ILE A 2 35.45 -1.66 -36.77
CA ILE A 2 35.12 -1.16 -35.43
C ILE A 2 35.87 0.16 -35.25
N THR A 3 35.18 1.22 -34.80
CA THR A 3 35.76 2.55 -34.58
C THR A 3 35.56 2.97 -33.13
N LEU A 4 36.63 3.44 -32.48
CA LEU A 4 36.58 4.00 -31.13
C LEU A 4 36.43 5.53 -31.22
N LEU A 5 35.40 6.10 -30.58
CA LEU A 5 35.07 7.53 -30.69
C LEU A 5 35.76 8.40 -29.62
N GLN A 6 35.97 7.85 -28.42
CA GLN A 6 36.55 8.56 -27.26
C GLN A 6 37.95 8.01 -26.96
N TYR A 7 38.99 8.70 -27.45
CA TYR A 7 40.39 8.40 -27.16
C TYR A 7 41.22 9.70 -27.18
N ASN A 8 42.49 9.63 -26.79
CA ASN A 8 43.32 10.84 -26.68
C ASN A 8 43.34 11.64 -28.01
N ALA A 9 43.02 12.93 -27.92
CA ALA A 9 42.91 13.87 -29.04
C ALA A 9 41.83 13.56 -30.10
N SER A 10 40.88 12.65 -29.82
CA SER A 10 39.72 12.47 -30.68
C SER A 10 38.70 13.60 -30.51
N ILE A 11 37.86 13.79 -31.53
CA ILE A 11 36.74 14.74 -31.50
C ILE A 11 35.45 13.93 -31.34
N VAL A 12 34.68 14.24 -30.30
CA VAL A 12 33.30 13.76 -30.16
C VAL A 12 32.41 14.76 -30.90
N THR A 13 31.77 14.31 -31.98
CA THR A 13 30.89 15.19 -32.76
C THR A 13 29.58 15.42 -32.02
N PRO A 14 28.84 16.50 -32.33
CA PRO A 14 27.51 16.67 -31.77
C PRO A 14 26.62 15.43 -31.99
N THR A 15 26.77 14.72 -33.10
CA THR A 15 25.99 13.49 -33.38
C THR A 15 26.38 12.35 -32.46
N ASP A 16 27.66 12.18 -32.15
CA ASP A 16 28.11 11.19 -31.16
C ASP A 16 27.52 11.49 -29.76
N ASP A 17 27.50 12.76 -29.36
CA ASP A 17 26.86 13.21 -28.12
C ASP A 17 25.35 12.96 -28.14
N ALA A 18 24.67 13.25 -29.24
CA ALA A 18 23.24 13.00 -29.37
C ALA A 18 22.90 11.51 -29.26
N TYR A 19 23.72 10.61 -29.80
CA TYR A 19 23.56 9.18 -29.58
C TYR A 19 23.67 8.80 -28.11
N LEU A 20 24.63 9.37 -27.38
CA LEU A 20 24.79 9.12 -25.94
C LEU A 20 23.59 9.65 -25.15
N TYR A 21 23.17 10.90 -25.38
CA TYR A 21 22.03 11.49 -24.68
C TYR A 21 20.73 10.75 -24.99
N ASN A 22 20.50 10.39 -26.25
CA ASN A 22 19.33 9.62 -26.65
C ASN A 22 19.35 8.22 -26.02
N HIS A 23 20.52 7.59 -25.86
CA HIS A 23 20.61 6.30 -25.19
C HIS A 23 20.31 6.38 -23.69
N ILE A 24 20.82 7.42 -23.01
CA ILE A 24 20.62 7.60 -21.57
C ILE A 24 19.19 8.01 -21.24
N ILE A 25 18.61 8.93 -22.00
CA ILE A 25 17.28 9.48 -21.75
C ILE A 25 16.20 8.58 -22.36
N ASN A 26 16.48 8.01 -23.54
CA ASN A 26 15.60 7.13 -24.31
C ASN A 26 14.19 7.71 -24.50
N ASP A 27 14.12 9.03 -24.71
CA ASP A 27 12.87 9.78 -24.86
C ASP A 27 13.12 11.12 -25.57
N SER A 28 12.06 11.73 -26.12
CA SER A 28 12.08 13.04 -26.79
C SER A 28 10.85 13.86 -26.40
N GLY A 29 11.07 15.05 -25.85
CA GLY A 29 10.01 15.85 -25.27
C GLY A 29 10.52 17.08 -24.52
N ILE A 30 9.63 17.66 -23.72
CA ILE A 30 9.88 18.86 -22.91
C ILE A 30 10.28 18.44 -21.51
N PHE A 31 11.36 19.03 -20.97
CA PHE A 31 11.73 18.85 -19.57
C PHE A 31 10.96 19.81 -18.66
N THR A 32 10.85 21.07 -19.07
CA THR A 32 10.18 22.13 -18.30
C THR A 32 9.82 23.30 -19.22
N GLY A 33 8.75 24.02 -18.88
CA GLY A 33 8.31 25.20 -19.64
C GLY A 33 7.69 24.85 -21.00
N VAL A 34 7.85 25.75 -21.98
CA VAL A 34 7.23 25.64 -23.33
C VAL A 34 5.69 25.55 -23.23
N GLU A 35 5.11 26.18 -22.21
CA GLU A 35 3.67 26.27 -22.03
C GLU A 35 3.07 27.17 -23.11
N VAL A 36 1.85 26.84 -23.55
CA VAL A 36 1.17 27.57 -24.61
C VAL A 36 -0.09 28.27 -24.11
N THR A 37 -0.27 29.53 -24.51
CA THR A 37 -1.51 30.30 -24.29
C THR A 37 -1.87 31.07 -25.54
N THR A 38 -3.12 31.53 -25.66
CA THR A 38 -3.55 32.43 -26.74
C THR A 38 -3.66 33.87 -26.23
N GLN A 39 -3.26 34.83 -27.06
CA GLN A 39 -3.47 36.27 -26.81
C GLN A 39 -4.69 36.83 -27.56
N GLY A 40 -5.49 35.95 -28.19
CA GLY A 40 -6.54 36.32 -29.13
C GLY A 40 -6.05 36.35 -30.58
N GLY A 41 -6.98 36.39 -31.53
CA GLY A 41 -6.65 36.27 -32.96
C GLY A 41 -5.97 34.93 -33.25
N ASN A 42 -4.87 34.97 -34.00
CA ASN A 42 -4.05 33.79 -34.35
C ASN A 42 -2.70 33.75 -33.63
N ILE A 43 -2.57 34.43 -32.50
CA ILE A 43 -1.31 34.53 -31.76
C ILE A 43 -1.26 33.47 -30.66
N ILE A 44 -0.21 32.64 -30.69
CA ILE A 44 0.14 31.68 -29.65
C ILE A 44 1.36 32.22 -28.90
N ASN A 45 1.26 32.36 -27.58
CA ASN A 45 2.42 32.61 -26.74
C ASN A 45 3.02 31.28 -26.33
N VAL A 46 4.34 31.18 -26.43
CA VAL A 46 5.11 30.07 -25.91
C VAL A 46 6.01 30.62 -24.80
N SER A 47 5.96 30.02 -23.60
CA SER A 47 6.84 30.41 -22.49
C SER A 47 8.27 29.91 -22.71
N ASP A 48 9.21 30.42 -21.90
CA ASP A 48 10.55 29.88 -21.85
C ASP A 48 10.55 28.43 -21.39
N GLY A 49 11.54 27.65 -21.82
CA GLY A 49 11.60 26.24 -21.46
C GLY A 49 12.77 25.49 -22.07
N ARG A 50 12.83 24.19 -21.79
CA ARG A 50 13.89 23.30 -22.27
C ARG A 50 13.30 21.95 -22.66
N GLY A 51 13.89 21.34 -23.67
CA GLY A 51 13.55 19.99 -24.07
C GLY A 51 14.72 19.30 -24.77
N ILE A 52 14.45 18.07 -25.20
CA ILE A 52 15.38 17.26 -25.97
C ILE A 52 14.63 16.51 -27.06
N ILE A 53 15.19 16.44 -28.26
CA ILE A 53 14.68 15.62 -29.35
C ILE A 53 15.82 14.75 -29.85
N LEU A 54 15.67 13.42 -29.73
CA LEU A 54 16.66 12.42 -30.16
C LEU A 54 18.08 12.77 -29.69
N GLY A 55 18.23 13.15 -28.42
CA GLY A 55 19.52 13.53 -27.83
C GLY A 55 20.00 14.96 -28.13
N ARG A 56 19.27 15.73 -28.94
CA ARG A 56 19.54 17.15 -29.24
C ARG A 56 18.83 18.04 -28.21
N ASN A 57 19.60 18.60 -27.30
CA ASN A 57 19.08 19.55 -26.31
C ASN A 57 18.71 20.87 -26.98
N PHE A 58 17.59 21.47 -26.58
CA PHE A 58 17.19 22.80 -27.03
C PHE A 58 16.64 23.64 -25.88
N VAL A 59 16.69 24.95 -26.08
CA VAL A 59 16.11 25.97 -25.20
C VAL A 59 15.12 26.77 -26.03
N VAL A 60 13.95 27.03 -25.46
CA VAL A 60 12.97 27.97 -26.02
C VAL A 60 13.05 29.23 -25.17
N GLU A 61 13.21 30.37 -25.84
CA GLU A 61 12.97 31.68 -25.23
C GLU A 61 11.51 32.07 -25.46
N ALA A 62 10.92 32.74 -24.46
CA ALA A 62 9.52 33.14 -24.51
C ALA A 62 9.24 34.03 -25.73
N GLN A 63 8.25 33.66 -26.54
CA GLN A 63 7.96 34.34 -27.81
C GLN A 63 6.52 34.15 -28.27
N THR A 64 6.11 34.96 -29.25
CA THR A 64 4.81 34.86 -29.91
C THR A 64 4.95 34.24 -31.29
N ILE A 65 4.09 33.25 -31.59
CA ILE A 65 4.02 32.57 -32.89
C ILE A 65 2.64 32.83 -33.51
N ASN A 66 2.63 33.18 -34.79
CA ASN A 66 1.38 33.28 -35.55
C ASN A 66 0.99 31.91 -36.08
N ALA A 67 -0.20 31.43 -35.70
CA ALA A 67 -0.79 30.23 -36.24
C ALA A 67 -1.15 30.43 -37.73
N THR A 68 -0.82 29.43 -38.55
CA THR A 68 -1.34 29.32 -39.92
C THR A 68 -2.85 29.21 -39.85
N LEU A 69 -3.55 29.99 -40.70
CA LEU A 69 -5.01 30.02 -40.77
C LEU A 69 -5.49 29.51 -42.14
N PRO A 70 -6.65 28.83 -42.21
CA PRO A 70 -7.27 28.48 -43.47
C PRO A 70 -7.84 29.72 -44.17
N THR A 71 -8.01 29.66 -45.50
CA THR A 71 -8.67 30.73 -46.26
C THR A 71 -10.18 30.75 -46.09
N SER A 72 -10.79 29.63 -45.70
CA SER A 72 -12.23 29.52 -45.42
C SER A 72 -12.51 28.33 -44.50
N GLY A 73 -13.62 28.39 -43.76
CA GLY A 73 -14.03 27.31 -42.86
C GLY A 73 -13.14 27.17 -41.62
N SER A 74 -13.49 26.23 -40.74
CA SER A 74 -12.66 25.85 -39.60
C SER A 74 -11.99 24.52 -39.89
N VAL A 75 -10.69 24.41 -39.62
CA VAL A 75 -9.91 23.18 -39.81
C VAL A 75 -9.08 22.88 -38.56
N PRO A 76 -8.69 21.62 -38.32
CA PRO A 76 -7.73 21.30 -37.27
C PRO A 76 -6.38 21.99 -37.53
N GLY A 77 -5.75 22.46 -36.47
CA GLY A 77 -4.43 23.04 -36.50
C GLY A 77 -3.53 22.52 -35.38
N ARG A 78 -2.21 22.69 -35.57
CA ARG A 78 -1.22 22.31 -34.55
C ARG A 78 0.04 23.17 -34.62
N LEU A 79 0.68 23.31 -33.48
CA LEU A 79 2.02 23.86 -33.29
C LEU A 79 3.01 22.72 -33.04
N LEU A 80 4.12 22.73 -33.77
CA LEU A 80 5.19 21.76 -33.70
C LEU A 80 6.52 22.46 -33.39
N ILE A 81 7.42 21.78 -32.69
CA ILE A 81 8.86 22.03 -32.79
C ILE A 81 9.39 21.05 -33.82
N GLN A 82 10.03 21.56 -34.86
CA GLN A 82 10.65 20.76 -35.91
C GLN A 82 12.16 20.92 -35.85
N ILE A 83 12.89 19.80 -35.87
CA ILE A 83 14.29 19.78 -36.25
C ILE A 83 14.37 19.35 -37.71
N ASP A 84 15.11 20.12 -38.52
CA ASP A 84 15.48 19.84 -39.90
C ASP A 84 17.00 19.97 -40.07
N MET A 85 17.67 18.83 -40.12
CA MET A 85 19.12 18.72 -40.25
C MET A 85 19.64 19.15 -41.62
N ALA A 86 18.77 19.30 -42.63
CA ALA A 86 19.16 19.87 -43.92
C ALA A 86 19.37 21.40 -43.83
N ASN A 87 18.72 22.06 -42.87
CA ASN A 87 18.93 23.48 -42.58
C ASN A 87 20.12 23.66 -41.63
N THR A 88 21.30 23.88 -42.21
CA THR A 88 22.55 24.02 -41.44
C THR A 88 22.73 25.35 -40.70
N GLU A 89 21.86 26.35 -40.95
CA GLU A 89 21.93 27.66 -40.28
C GLU A 89 20.95 27.75 -39.10
N ALA A 90 19.72 27.25 -39.27
CA ALA A 90 18.67 27.26 -38.27
C ALA A 90 17.93 25.90 -38.25
N PRO A 91 18.57 24.85 -37.72
CA PRO A 91 18.06 23.48 -37.81
C PRO A 91 16.82 23.23 -36.95
N ILE A 92 16.41 24.16 -36.08
CA ILE A 92 15.23 24.01 -35.22
C ILE A 92 14.30 25.22 -35.39
N SER A 93 13.00 24.97 -35.52
CA SER A 93 12.00 26.03 -35.65
C SER A 93 10.62 25.61 -35.15
N PHE A 94 9.76 26.61 -34.87
CA PHE A 94 8.33 26.39 -34.69
C PHE A 94 7.65 26.29 -36.05
N VAL A 95 6.82 25.27 -36.23
CA VAL A 95 6.00 25.07 -37.43
C VAL A 95 4.54 25.03 -37.04
N THR A 96 3.70 25.81 -37.72
CA THR A 96 2.25 25.79 -37.55
C THR A 96 1.60 25.18 -38.78
N GLN A 97 0.56 24.39 -38.58
CA GLN A 97 -0.19 23.74 -39.65
C GLN A 97 -1.68 23.94 -39.42
N ALA A 98 -2.46 24.09 -40.49
CA ALA A 98 -3.91 24.19 -40.44
C ALA A 98 -4.52 23.61 -41.72
N GLN A 99 -5.04 22.39 -41.63
CA GLN A 99 -5.68 21.67 -42.73
C GLN A 99 -6.45 20.45 -42.21
N ASP A 100 -7.39 19.97 -43.01
CA ASP A 100 -8.13 18.73 -42.73
C ASP A 100 -7.95 17.75 -43.91
N PRO A 101 -7.30 16.58 -43.71
CA PRO A 101 -6.65 16.13 -42.47
C PRO A 101 -5.29 16.81 -42.22
N LEU A 102 -4.84 16.84 -40.96
CA LEU A 102 -3.48 17.24 -40.62
C LEU A 102 -2.45 16.27 -41.25
N PRO A 103 -1.27 16.76 -41.69
CA PRO A 103 -0.21 15.88 -42.18
C PRO A 103 0.21 14.87 -41.11
N ALA A 104 0.64 13.69 -41.52
CA ALA A 104 1.33 12.77 -40.59
C ALA A 104 2.55 13.48 -39.98
N LEU A 105 2.85 13.18 -38.71
CA LEU A 105 4.08 13.67 -38.09
C LEU A 105 5.29 13.01 -38.77
N VAL A 106 6.31 13.80 -39.08
CA VAL A 106 7.59 13.29 -39.56
C VAL A 106 8.46 12.98 -38.34
N GLN A 107 8.88 11.73 -38.18
CA GLN A 107 9.66 11.27 -37.01
C GLN A 107 10.83 10.39 -37.47
N GLU A 108 11.73 10.96 -38.27
CA GLU A 108 12.88 10.23 -38.78
C GLU A 108 14.01 10.17 -37.74
N ASP A 109 14.91 9.19 -37.87
CA ASP A 109 16.14 9.14 -37.07
C ASP A 109 17.16 10.16 -37.60
N ILE A 110 17.10 11.38 -37.05
CA ILE A 110 17.98 12.50 -37.41
C ILE A 110 19.44 12.34 -36.94
N ASN A 111 19.76 11.29 -36.18
CA ASN A 111 21.15 10.97 -35.81
C ASN A 111 21.79 10.00 -36.81
N ALA A 112 20.98 9.30 -37.60
CA ALA A 112 21.42 8.42 -38.67
C ALA A 112 21.24 9.10 -40.04
N SER A 113 20.34 8.59 -40.89
CA SER A 113 20.12 9.07 -42.26
C SER A 113 18.89 9.96 -42.43
N GLY A 114 18.08 10.14 -41.37
CA GLY A 114 16.93 11.02 -41.38
C GLY A 114 17.33 12.50 -41.38
N THR A 115 16.45 13.36 -41.85
CA THR A 115 16.67 14.81 -41.85
C THR A 115 15.67 15.55 -40.98
N VAL A 116 14.43 15.04 -40.81
CA VAL A 116 13.38 15.78 -40.11
C VAL A 116 12.78 15.00 -38.95
N TYR A 117 12.59 15.68 -37.81
CA TYR A 117 11.79 15.19 -36.70
C TYR A 117 10.85 16.29 -36.18
N GLN A 118 9.59 15.94 -35.94
CA GLN A 118 8.55 16.84 -35.46
C GLN A 118 8.02 16.39 -34.10
N LEU A 119 8.13 17.27 -33.10
CA LEU A 119 7.53 17.13 -31.78
C LEU A 119 6.26 17.99 -31.69
N PRO A 120 5.07 17.39 -31.49
CA PRO A 120 3.85 18.17 -31.30
C PRO A 120 3.86 18.90 -29.95
N ILE A 121 3.47 20.18 -29.95
CA ILE A 121 3.42 21.03 -28.76
C ILE A 121 1.97 21.38 -28.39
N ALA A 122 1.18 21.77 -29.38
CA ALA A 122 -0.20 22.18 -29.16
C ALA A 122 -1.10 21.78 -30.33
N THR A 123 -2.37 21.56 -30.06
CA THR A 123 -3.45 21.47 -31.06
C THR A 123 -4.44 22.60 -30.86
N TYR A 124 -5.16 22.98 -31.91
CA TYR A 124 -6.17 24.03 -31.87
C TYR A 124 -7.15 23.89 -33.05
N THR A 125 -8.26 24.62 -33.00
CA THR A 125 -9.14 24.85 -34.15
C THR A 125 -8.69 26.14 -34.85
N ALA A 126 -8.31 26.04 -36.13
CA ALA A 126 -7.93 27.21 -36.94
C ALA A 126 -9.14 27.72 -37.74
N GLN A 127 -9.45 29.01 -37.61
CA GLN A 127 -10.49 29.72 -38.37
C GLN A 127 -9.85 30.81 -39.25
N PRO A 128 -10.58 31.44 -40.20
CA PRO A 128 -9.97 32.38 -41.13
C PRO A 128 -9.37 33.64 -40.51
N THR A 129 -9.73 33.97 -39.27
CA THR A 129 -9.25 35.18 -38.57
C THR A 129 -8.69 34.92 -37.17
N MET A 130 -8.84 33.71 -36.63
CA MET A 130 -8.43 33.40 -35.26
C MET A 130 -8.24 31.90 -35.04
N ILE A 131 -7.73 31.54 -33.86
CA ILE A 131 -7.73 30.17 -33.35
C ILE A 131 -8.61 30.06 -32.11
N SER A 132 -9.18 28.88 -31.89
CA SER A 132 -9.86 28.50 -30.65
C SER A 132 -9.38 27.15 -30.16
N ASP A 133 -9.82 26.75 -28.97
CA ASP A 133 -9.61 25.42 -28.41
C ASP A 133 -8.13 24.99 -28.37
N LEU A 134 -7.24 25.94 -28.05
CA LEU A 134 -5.82 25.67 -27.89
C LEU A 134 -5.61 24.70 -26.73
N GLN A 135 -5.01 23.56 -27.03
CA GLN A 135 -4.68 22.51 -26.07
C GLN A 135 -3.19 22.24 -26.13
N TYR A 136 -2.53 22.26 -24.97
CA TYR A 136 -1.16 21.80 -24.81
C TYR A 136 -1.13 20.26 -24.89
N VAL A 137 -0.30 19.71 -25.77
CA VAL A 137 -0.20 18.26 -26.01
C VAL A 137 1.25 17.76 -26.00
N ALA A 138 2.22 18.60 -25.64
CA ALA A 138 3.62 18.22 -25.69
C ALA A 138 3.93 17.08 -24.71
N HIS A 139 4.69 16.09 -25.18
CA HIS A 139 5.21 15.03 -24.33
C HIS A 139 6.19 15.64 -23.32
N THR A 140 5.91 15.47 -22.03
CA THR A 140 6.76 15.97 -20.94
C THR A 140 7.57 14.81 -20.37
N ILE A 141 8.89 14.94 -20.39
CA ILE A 141 9.80 13.94 -19.85
C ILE A 141 9.82 14.08 -18.32
N SER A 142 9.40 13.04 -17.62
CA SER A 142 9.44 13.03 -16.15
C SER A 142 10.83 12.60 -15.66
N PRO A 143 11.49 13.37 -14.78
CA PRO A 143 12.77 12.96 -14.22
C PRO A 143 12.62 11.70 -13.34
N GLY A 144 13.28 10.61 -13.75
CA GLY A 144 13.72 9.52 -12.87
C GLY A 144 12.67 8.85 -11.98
N THR A 145 11.47 8.60 -12.47
CA THR A 145 10.54 7.71 -11.75
C THR A 145 11.01 6.26 -11.83
N VAL A 146 10.60 5.44 -10.86
CA VAL A 146 10.76 3.98 -10.95
C VAL A 146 10.02 3.52 -12.20
N ALA A 147 10.76 3.24 -13.27
CA ALA A 147 10.19 2.86 -14.56
C ALA A 147 9.35 1.56 -14.45
N SER A 148 9.74 0.67 -13.53
CA SER A 148 8.93 -0.48 -13.17
C SER A 148 9.19 -0.97 -11.74
N PHE A 149 8.16 -1.51 -11.09
CA PHE A 149 8.28 -2.25 -9.84
C PHE A 149 7.71 -3.65 -10.03
N ASN A 150 8.51 -4.69 -9.73
CA ASN A 150 8.14 -6.09 -9.95
C ASN A 150 7.59 -6.36 -11.38
N GLY A 151 8.22 -5.74 -12.39
CA GLY A 151 7.84 -5.90 -13.81
C GLY A 151 6.60 -5.12 -14.26
N ARG A 152 6.04 -4.25 -13.40
CA ARG A 152 4.85 -3.42 -13.71
C ARG A 152 5.24 -1.96 -13.91
N THR A 153 4.74 -1.34 -14.97
CA THR A 153 4.97 0.07 -15.34
C THR A 153 3.77 0.95 -14.95
N GLY A 154 4.00 2.24 -14.65
CA GLY A 154 2.94 3.21 -14.34
C GLY A 154 2.52 3.26 -12.86
N ALA A 155 1.23 3.52 -12.60
CA ALA A 155 0.69 3.57 -11.23
C ALA A 155 0.71 2.17 -10.58
N VAL A 156 1.60 1.97 -9.62
CA VAL A 156 1.76 0.67 -8.94
C VAL A 156 0.87 0.62 -7.71
N THR A 157 -0.19 -0.19 -7.77
CA THR A 157 -0.98 -0.59 -6.59
C THR A 157 -0.43 -1.90 -6.01
N PRO A 158 -0.53 -2.12 -4.69
CA PRO A 158 -0.15 -3.40 -4.09
C PRO A 158 -0.91 -4.59 -4.68
N GLN A 159 -0.20 -5.68 -4.98
CA GLN A 159 -0.76 -6.95 -5.48
C GLN A 159 -0.34 -8.14 -4.60
N THR A 160 -1.09 -9.24 -4.71
CA THR A 160 -0.72 -10.52 -4.09
C THR A 160 0.68 -10.95 -4.55
N GLY A 161 1.58 -11.17 -3.59
CA GLY A 161 2.97 -11.54 -3.87
C GLY A 161 3.98 -10.40 -3.78
N ASP A 162 3.56 -9.13 -3.73
CA ASP A 162 4.47 -7.99 -3.49
C ASP A 162 5.07 -8.03 -2.08
N TYR A 163 4.35 -8.65 -1.15
CA TYR A 163 4.79 -8.84 0.23
C TYR A 163 4.77 -10.32 0.57
N THR A 164 5.87 -10.79 1.13
CA THR A 164 5.99 -12.09 1.77
C THR A 164 5.49 -11.99 3.21
N GLY A 165 5.04 -13.11 3.80
CA GLY A 165 4.67 -13.14 5.22
C GLY A 165 5.80 -12.70 6.16
N SER A 166 7.06 -12.90 5.77
CA SER A 166 8.23 -12.39 6.50
C SER A 166 8.31 -10.87 6.54
N GLN A 167 7.87 -10.17 5.49
CA GLN A 167 7.84 -8.70 5.43
C GLN A 167 6.68 -8.11 6.24
N ILE A 168 5.62 -8.89 6.50
CA ILE A 168 4.44 -8.47 7.27
C ILE A 168 4.53 -8.94 8.74
N LYS A 169 5.53 -9.75 9.09
CA LYS A 169 5.71 -10.24 10.46
C LYS A 169 6.00 -9.09 11.41
N ILE A 170 5.34 -9.11 12.58
CA ILE A 170 5.66 -8.21 13.70
C ILE A 170 6.97 -8.70 14.36
N PRO A 171 8.12 -8.05 14.12
CA PRO A 171 9.39 -8.56 14.63
C PRO A 171 9.44 -8.47 16.15
N GLY A 172 9.96 -9.51 16.81
CA GLY A 172 10.10 -9.53 18.26
C GLY A 172 8.79 -9.71 19.03
N TYR A 173 7.65 -9.93 18.37
CA TYR A 173 6.43 -10.37 19.05
C TYR A 173 6.67 -11.70 19.79
N LYS A 174 6.24 -11.74 21.06
CA LYS A 174 6.19 -12.91 21.92
C LYS A 174 4.97 -12.78 22.83
N GLN A 175 4.18 -13.84 22.97
CA GLN A 175 3.12 -13.89 23.99
C GLN A 175 3.74 -13.75 25.39
N ALA A 176 3.06 -13.02 26.29
CA ALA A 176 3.51 -12.92 27.68
C ALA A 176 3.45 -14.29 28.38
N THR A 177 4.28 -14.49 29.41
CA THR A 177 4.30 -15.72 30.21
C THR A 177 3.45 -15.64 31.48
N SER A 178 2.99 -14.43 31.84
CA SER A 178 2.20 -14.17 33.03
C SER A 178 1.17 -13.06 32.80
N ARG A 179 0.14 -12.99 33.66
CA ARG A 179 -0.88 -11.95 33.61
C ARG A 179 -0.26 -10.61 34.01
N GLN A 180 -0.19 -9.68 33.07
CA GLN A 180 0.36 -8.33 33.30
C GLN A 180 -0.55 -7.27 32.69
N ASN A 181 -0.56 -6.09 33.29
CA ASN A 181 -1.26 -4.94 32.70
C ASN A 181 -0.45 -4.32 31.56
N VAL A 182 -1.17 -3.78 30.59
CA VAL A 182 -0.58 -2.90 29.57
C VAL A 182 -0.32 -1.57 30.23
N THR A 183 0.85 -1.02 30.00
CA THR A 183 1.37 0.21 30.59
C THR A 183 1.85 1.14 29.49
N ALA A 184 2.02 2.42 29.79
CA ALA A 184 2.51 3.41 28.82
C ALA A 184 3.96 3.15 28.36
N THR A 185 4.72 2.32 29.08
CA THR A 185 6.10 1.95 28.74
C THR A 185 6.21 0.71 27.86
N ASP A 186 5.10 0.00 27.60
CA ASP A 186 5.14 -1.20 26.76
C ASP A 186 5.31 -0.82 25.29
N THR A 187 6.19 -1.54 24.58
CA THR A 187 6.17 -1.53 23.12
C THR A 187 4.86 -2.13 22.61
N VAL A 188 4.48 -1.81 21.37
CA VAL A 188 3.31 -2.42 20.72
C VAL A 188 3.36 -3.96 20.77
N THR A 189 4.54 -4.54 20.56
CA THR A 189 4.74 -5.99 20.58
C THR A 189 4.56 -6.60 21.97
N GLN A 190 5.02 -5.92 23.02
CA GLN A 190 4.80 -6.32 24.42
C GLN A 190 3.32 -6.20 24.81
N ALA A 191 2.66 -5.10 24.43
CA ALA A 191 1.25 -4.88 24.73
C ALA A 191 0.36 -5.94 24.08
N ILE A 192 0.59 -6.27 22.80
CA ILE A 192 -0.13 -7.35 22.10
C ILE A 192 0.11 -8.69 22.82
N GLY A 193 1.35 -9.02 23.17
CA GLY A 193 1.67 -10.26 23.88
C GLY A 193 0.97 -10.39 25.24
N LYS A 194 0.82 -9.28 25.97
CA LYS A 194 0.08 -9.22 27.25
C LYS A 194 -1.43 -9.37 27.05
N ILE A 195 -1.99 -8.71 26.04
CA ILE A 195 -3.42 -8.78 25.71
C ILE A 195 -3.78 -10.22 25.31
N GLU A 196 -3.00 -10.83 24.43
CA GLU A 196 -3.24 -12.21 23.98
C GLU A 196 -3.16 -13.22 25.13
N TYR A 197 -2.21 -13.05 26.05
CA TYR A 197 -2.17 -13.88 27.26
C TYR A 197 -3.47 -13.81 28.06
N LYS A 198 -4.04 -12.61 28.21
CA LYS A 198 -5.31 -12.38 28.92
C LYS A 198 -6.50 -12.97 28.16
N ILE A 199 -6.57 -12.76 26.85
CA ILE A 199 -7.66 -13.26 26.01
C ILE A 199 -7.71 -14.78 26.02
N ASN A 200 -6.56 -15.44 25.84
CA ASN A 200 -6.47 -16.91 25.83
C ASN A 200 -6.86 -17.55 27.18
N ARG A 201 -7.06 -16.76 28.24
CA ARG A 201 -7.35 -17.20 29.60
C ARG A 201 -8.50 -16.41 30.24
N ALA A 202 -9.33 -15.75 29.45
CA ALA A 202 -10.44 -14.95 29.98
C ALA A 202 -11.49 -15.83 30.68
N VAL A 203 -11.82 -16.98 30.08
CA VAL A 203 -12.60 -18.07 30.69
C VAL A 203 -11.93 -19.38 30.30
N VAL A 204 -11.63 -20.22 31.29
CA VAL A 204 -11.04 -21.54 31.07
C VAL A 204 -12.06 -22.60 31.49
N ILE A 205 -12.39 -23.53 30.59
CA ILE A 205 -13.26 -24.66 30.90
C ILE A 205 -12.40 -25.85 31.34
N LYS A 206 -12.76 -26.47 32.47
CA LYS A 206 -12.09 -27.65 33.02
C LYS A 206 -13.10 -28.69 33.47
N GLN A 207 -12.66 -29.94 33.50
CA GLN A 207 -13.38 -31.01 34.17
C GLN A 207 -12.97 -31.06 35.65
N LEU A 208 -13.96 -31.19 36.53
CA LEU A 208 -13.81 -31.36 37.96
C LEU A 208 -14.34 -32.74 38.34
N SER A 209 -13.51 -33.55 39.00
CA SER A 209 -13.93 -34.83 39.58
C SER A 209 -14.07 -34.67 41.09
N LEU A 210 -15.20 -35.12 41.64
CA LEU A 210 -15.53 -35.10 43.06
C LEU A 210 -15.82 -36.54 43.52
N PRO A 211 -14.81 -37.30 43.95
CA PRO A 211 -15.03 -38.68 44.40
C PRO A 211 -15.88 -38.75 45.68
N ALA A 212 -16.79 -39.72 45.76
CA ALA A 212 -17.71 -39.90 46.88
C ALA A 212 -16.97 -40.10 48.21
N ALA A 213 -15.84 -40.82 48.17
CA ALA A 213 -15.03 -41.13 49.35
C ALA A 213 -14.28 -39.91 49.92
N SER A 214 -14.17 -38.81 49.17
CA SER A 214 -13.37 -37.64 49.55
C SER A 214 -14.16 -36.55 50.28
N TRP A 215 -15.46 -36.76 50.51
CA TRP A 215 -16.30 -35.83 51.26
C TRP A 215 -16.07 -35.95 52.77
N LEU A 216 -15.78 -34.82 53.40
CA LEU A 216 -15.54 -34.67 54.84
C LEU A 216 -16.73 -33.97 55.51
N GLY A 217 -16.93 -34.25 56.81
CA GLY A 217 -18.00 -33.69 57.64
C GLY A 217 -18.97 -34.76 58.14
N SER A 218 -19.59 -34.50 59.28
CA SER A 218 -20.65 -35.34 59.88
C SER A 218 -22.06 -34.81 59.62
N GLU A 219 -22.18 -33.57 59.15
CA GLU A 219 -23.43 -32.88 58.83
C GLU A 219 -23.21 -31.86 57.71
N SER A 220 -24.29 -31.43 57.05
CA SER A 220 -24.25 -30.43 55.97
C SER A 220 -23.81 -29.04 56.49
N PRO A 221 -22.91 -28.32 55.80
CA PRO A 221 -22.30 -28.65 54.51
C PRO A 221 -21.13 -29.64 54.63
N TYR A 222 -21.13 -30.67 53.77
CA TYR A 222 -19.95 -31.51 53.56
C TYR A 222 -18.94 -30.78 52.68
N SER A 223 -17.65 -31.07 52.83
CA SER A 223 -16.59 -30.38 52.08
C SER A 223 -15.61 -31.35 51.42
N GLN A 224 -15.05 -30.92 50.29
CA GLN A 224 -14.00 -31.64 49.59
C GLN A 224 -12.99 -30.65 48.99
N THR A 225 -11.71 -30.83 49.27
CA THR A 225 -10.65 -30.01 48.66
C THR A 225 -10.50 -30.36 47.19
N VAL A 226 -10.45 -29.33 46.33
CA VAL A 226 -10.30 -29.47 44.88
C VAL A 226 -8.90 -29.02 44.46
N THR A 227 -8.25 -29.82 43.61
CA THR A 227 -6.92 -29.51 43.07
C THR A 227 -6.89 -29.72 41.55
N GLY A 228 -5.82 -29.28 40.87
CA GLY A 228 -5.63 -29.55 39.43
C GLY A 228 -6.38 -28.62 38.46
N LEU A 229 -7.19 -27.68 38.95
CA LEU A 229 -7.92 -26.73 38.10
C LEU A 229 -7.06 -25.58 37.55
N GLY A 230 -5.85 -25.37 38.08
CA GLY A 230 -4.97 -24.27 37.66
C GLY A 230 -5.49 -22.89 38.08
N THR A 231 -6.19 -22.82 39.21
CA THR A 231 -6.77 -21.59 39.79
C THR A 231 -5.73 -20.72 40.47
N THR A 232 -6.06 -19.45 40.62
CA THR A 232 -5.33 -18.44 41.41
C THR A 232 -6.17 -18.04 42.63
N ALA A 233 -5.62 -17.17 43.49
CA ALA A 233 -6.36 -16.60 44.63
C ALA A 233 -7.58 -15.75 44.24
N ASN A 234 -7.69 -15.34 42.97
CA ASN A 234 -8.78 -14.50 42.46
C ASN A 234 -9.73 -15.26 41.51
N SER A 235 -9.51 -16.56 41.30
CA SER A 235 -10.36 -17.33 40.40
C SER A 235 -11.75 -17.55 41.00
N LYS A 236 -12.80 -17.31 40.21
CA LYS A 236 -14.15 -17.80 40.43
C LYS A 236 -14.36 -19.08 39.63
N VAL A 237 -14.93 -20.09 40.27
CA VAL A 237 -15.23 -21.39 39.67
C VAL A 237 -16.74 -21.56 39.63
N ASP A 238 -17.32 -21.47 38.44
CA ASP A 238 -18.75 -21.67 38.21
C ASP A 238 -19.00 -23.10 37.72
N ILE A 239 -19.90 -23.82 38.39
CA ILE A 239 -20.25 -25.19 38.02
C ILE A 239 -21.25 -25.19 36.86
N GLN A 240 -21.01 -26.06 35.89
CA GLN A 240 -21.94 -26.40 34.82
C GLN A 240 -22.45 -27.82 35.09
N ILE A 241 -23.63 -27.91 35.71
CA ILE A 241 -24.27 -29.19 36.01
C ILE A 241 -24.85 -29.74 34.70
N ASP A 242 -24.50 -30.98 34.38
CA ASP A 242 -25.16 -31.75 33.34
C ASP A 242 -26.20 -32.72 33.92
N THR A 243 -26.96 -33.38 33.05
CA THR A 243 -28.02 -34.31 33.47
C THR A 243 -27.48 -35.49 34.29
N ALA A 244 -26.27 -35.96 34.00
CA ALA A 244 -25.71 -37.11 34.70
C ALA A 244 -25.35 -36.75 36.15
N ALA A 245 -24.63 -35.65 36.34
CA ALA A 245 -24.30 -35.12 37.65
C ALA A 245 -25.56 -34.75 38.45
N TYR A 246 -26.56 -34.16 37.79
CA TYR A 246 -27.85 -33.84 38.42
C TYR A 246 -28.55 -35.10 38.95
N ASN A 247 -28.65 -36.16 38.15
CA ASN A 247 -29.26 -37.42 38.59
C ASN A 247 -28.50 -38.03 39.77
N THR A 248 -27.17 -38.03 39.75
CA THR A 248 -26.35 -38.50 40.88
C THR A 248 -26.59 -37.71 42.15
N MET A 249 -26.79 -36.38 42.05
CA MET A 249 -27.13 -35.53 43.18
C MET A 249 -28.50 -35.89 43.75
N VAL A 250 -29.51 -36.10 42.90
CA VAL A 250 -30.87 -36.51 43.31
C VAL A 250 -30.83 -37.87 44.02
N ASP A 251 -30.18 -38.87 43.44
CA ASP A 251 -30.09 -40.22 44.02
C ASP A 251 -29.34 -40.24 45.36
N SER A 252 -28.40 -39.31 45.53
CA SER A 252 -27.61 -39.18 46.77
C SER A 252 -28.28 -38.32 47.84
N GLY A 253 -29.41 -37.65 47.56
CA GLY A 253 -29.99 -36.66 48.46
C GLY A 253 -29.19 -35.35 48.56
N THR A 254 -28.26 -35.10 47.64
CA THR A 254 -27.46 -33.87 47.60
C THR A 254 -28.27 -32.75 46.95
N GLY A 255 -28.68 -31.75 47.75
CA GLY A 255 -29.53 -30.65 47.31
C GLY A 255 -28.80 -29.60 46.46
N ALA A 256 -27.51 -29.36 46.72
CA ALA A 256 -26.70 -28.42 45.94
C ALA A 256 -25.21 -28.72 46.07
N ILE A 257 -24.45 -28.38 45.03
CA ILE A 257 -22.99 -28.32 45.08
C ILE A 257 -22.56 -26.92 44.66
N TYR A 258 -21.63 -26.31 45.40
CA TYR A 258 -20.97 -25.07 45.01
C TYR A 258 -19.48 -25.16 45.31
N VAL A 259 -18.68 -24.35 44.62
CA VAL A 259 -17.24 -24.26 44.84
C VAL A 259 -16.90 -22.88 45.37
N ALA A 260 -16.15 -22.84 46.46
CA ALA A 260 -15.57 -21.61 46.99
C ALA A 260 -14.06 -21.60 46.80
N ASN A 261 -13.52 -20.39 46.61
CA ASN A 261 -12.08 -20.14 46.59
C ASN A 261 -11.71 -19.25 47.77
N ASP A 262 -11.05 -19.81 48.78
CA ASP A 262 -10.47 -19.03 49.87
C ASP A 262 -8.99 -18.79 49.58
N LYS A 263 -8.68 -17.63 48.99
CA LYS A 263 -7.31 -17.14 48.72
C LYS A 263 -6.40 -18.14 47.99
N GLY A 264 -6.97 -18.97 47.12
CA GLY A 264 -6.26 -19.97 46.30
C GLY A 264 -6.56 -21.40 46.69
N THR A 265 -7.18 -21.63 47.85
CA THR A 265 -7.66 -22.95 48.27
C THR A 265 -9.08 -23.17 47.76
N ILE A 266 -9.22 -24.07 46.80
CA ILE A 266 -10.52 -24.41 46.20
C ILE A 266 -11.18 -25.53 47.01
N THR A 267 -12.42 -25.30 47.45
CA THR A 267 -13.22 -26.26 48.20
C THR A 267 -14.59 -26.39 47.57
N ALA A 268 -14.98 -27.62 47.23
CA ALA A 268 -16.35 -27.94 46.87
C ALA A 268 -17.15 -28.23 48.15
N TYR A 269 -18.40 -27.78 48.17
CA TYR A 269 -19.33 -27.99 49.27
C TYR A 269 -20.59 -28.68 48.76
N ALA A 270 -21.08 -29.66 49.50
CA ALA A 270 -22.36 -30.33 49.25
C ALA A 270 -23.36 -29.99 50.37
N LEU A 271 -24.55 -29.53 49.98
CA LEU A 271 -25.67 -29.25 50.89
C LEU A 271 -26.69 -30.39 50.83
N GLY A 272 -27.30 -30.73 51.96
CA GLY A 272 -28.16 -31.93 52.07
C GLY A 272 -27.32 -33.13 52.47
N ASP A 273 -27.44 -34.25 51.78
CA ASP A 273 -26.59 -35.42 51.99
C ASP A 273 -25.33 -35.39 51.12
N LYS A 274 -24.28 -36.11 51.53
CA LYS A 274 -23.04 -36.24 50.75
C LYS A 274 -23.28 -37.14 49.52
N PRO A 275 -22.66 -36.84 48.37
CA PRO A 275 -22.71 -37.72 47.21
C PRO A 275 -22.31 -39.17 47.56
N THR A 276 -23.12 -40.13 47.13
CA THR A 276 -22.88 -41.56 47.35
C THR A 276 -22.12 -42.22 46.20
N ALA A 277 -22.00 -41.53 45.06
CA ALA A 277 -21.20 -41.91 43.89
C ALA A 277 -20.34 -40.73 43.42
N ASP A 278 -19.28 -41.04 42.67
CA ASP A 278 -18.36 -40.03 42.12
C ASP A 278 -19.11 -39.11 41.15
N ILE A 279 -18.94 -37.79 41.32
CA ILE A 279 -19.53 -36.80 40.43
C ILE A 279 -18.45 -36.18 39.56
N THR A 280 -18.69 -36.14 38.25
CA THR A 280 -17.85 -35.39 37.30
C THR A 280 -18.63 -34.20 36.78
N LEU A 281 -18.02 -33.02 36.83
CA LEU A 281 -18.63 -31.73 36.44
C LEU A 281 -17.74 -31.01 35.43
N GLN A 282 -18.35 -30.17 34.60
CA GLN A 282 -17.61 -29.10 33.93
C GLN A 282 -17.65 -27.84 34.81
N VAL A 283 -16.53 -27.12 34.83
CA VAL A 283 -16.43 -25.83 35.52
C VAL A 283 -15.87 -24.76 34.60
N ALA A 284 -16.46 -23.57 34.67
CA ALA A 284 -15.93 -22.37 34.04
C ALA A 284 -15.12 -21.58 35.08
N ILE A 285 -13.85 -21.33 34.78
CA ILE A 285 -12.92 -20.61 35.65
C ILE A 285 -12.69 -19.24 35.04
N SER A 286 -12.97 -18.19 35.81
CA SER A 286 -12.73 -16.80 35.43
C SER A 286 -11.97 -16.07 36.53
N GLU A 287 -11.25 -15.01 36.19
CA GLU A 287 -10.53 -14.18 37.18
C GLU A 287 -11.42 -13.00 37.61
N VAL A 288 -11.70 -12.89 38.91
CA VAL A 288 -12.48 -11.78 39.47
C VAL A 288 -11.53 -10.72 40.02
N VAL A 289 -11.65 -9.49 39.52
CA VAL A 289 -11.00 -8.34 40.13
C VAL A 289 -11.99 -7.78 41.14
N LYS A 290 -11.60 -7.64 42.41
CA LYS A 290 -12.42 -6.90 43.38
C LYS A 290 -12.60 -5.48 42.83
N GLY A 291 -13.86 -5.10 42.59
CA GLY A 291 -14.24 -3.73 42.26
C GLY A 291 -13.96 -2.79 43.42
#